data_AF-A0A6A4WB20-F1
#
_entry.id   AF-A0A6A4WB20-F1
#
_cell.length_a   1.000
_cell.length_b   1.000
_cell.length_c   1.000
_cell.angle_alpha   90.00
_cell.angle_beta   90.00
_cell.angle_gamma   90.00
#
_symmetry.space_group_name_H-M   'P 1'
#
loop_
_entity.id
_entity.type
_entity.pdbx_description
1 polymer ?
#
loop_
_entity_poly.entity_id
_entity_poly.type
_entity_poly.pdbx_seq_one_letter_code
_entity_poly.pdbx_strand_id
1 'polypeptide(L)'
;MFADAPHLLKLLRNYILDEGVRLPGGGQVNKDLMMDVLGIDGDKLGVKSHIEVKGQARQKVRPAAQLLSSSVATALEMFHPEKKEEADFVRLCDSVFDVLNGHSPGDAKPLKRGLGHADFPQLQVLAEFDQLTQTMQIGTRTALLPFQQGFLMSIKSIRELMEDAKARFGPGT
;
A
#
# COMPACT_ATOMS: atom_id res chain seq x y z
N MET A 1 -18.89 -0.87 -3.70
CA MET A 1 -18.61 0.56 -3.48
C MET A 1 -17.10 0.71 -3.42
N PHE A 2 -16.53 1.69 -4.12
CA PHE A 2 -15.07 1.88 -4.15
C PHE A 2 -14.68 3.14 -3.38
N ALA A 3 -13.58 3.06 -2.66
CA ALA A 3 -12.92 4.22 -2.08
C ALA A 3 -11.76 4.67 -2.99
N ASP A 4 -11.41 5.95 -2.92
CA ASP A 4 -10.32 6.53 -3.71
C ASP A 4 -8.96 6.01 -3.20
N ALA A 5 -8.31 5.13 -3.96
CA ALA A 5 -7.04 4.49 -3.59
C ALA A 5 -5.92 5.51 -3.29
N PRO A 6 -5.70 6.57 -4.10
CA PRO A 6 -4.86 7.70 -3.75
C PRO A 6 -5.15 8.33 -2.39
N HIS A 7 -6.41 8.48 -2.00
CA HIS A 7 -6.79 8.99 -0.68
C HIS A 7 -6.42 8.02 0.43
N LEU A 8 -6.73 6.73 0.26
CA LEU A 8 -6.41 5.69 1.24
C LEU A 8 -4.91 5.57 1.49
N LEU A 9 -4.08 5.63 0.44
CA LEU A 9 -2.62 5.60 0.57
C LEU A 9 -2.09 6.80 1.36
N LYS A 10 -2.64 8.00 1.14
CA LYS A 10 -2.28 9.19 1.93
C LYS A 10 -2.62 9.03 3.40
N LEU A 11 -3.79 8.46 3.71
CA LEU A 11 -4.19 8.20 5.09
C LEU A 11 -3.26 7.18 5.74
N LEU A 12 -2.96 6.07 5.06
CA LEU A 12 -2.02 5.06 5.54
C LEU A 12 -0.66 5.69 5.86
N ARG A 13 -0.10 6.48 4.94
CA ARG A 13 1.14 7.21 5.18
C ARG A 13 1.04 8.09 6.41
N ASN A 14 -0.05 8.86 6.55
CA ASN A 14 -0.20 9.76 7.70
C ASN A 14 -0.20 8.99 9.02
N TYR A 15 -0.92 7.86 9.09
CA TYR A 15 -0.95 7.02 10.29
C TYR A 15 0.41 6.40 10.61
N ILE A 16 1.18 5.95 9.60
CA ILE A 16 2.56 5.48 9.80
C ILE A 16 3.43 6.56 10.48
N LEU A 17 3.31 7.81 10.03
CA LEU A 17 4.15 8.92 10.51
C LEU A 17 3.69 9.50 11.86
N ASP A 18 2.39 9.44 12.16
CA ASP A 18 1.82 10.03 13.37
C ASP A 18 1.80 9.03 14.54
N GLU A 19 1.53 7.76 14.26
CA GLU A 19 1.23 6.76 15.29
C GLU A 19 2.00 5.44 15.11
N GLY A 20 2.39 5.14 13.87
CA GLY A 20 3.02 3.87 13.50
C GLY A 20 2.00 2.74 13.30
N VAL A 21 2.48 1.69 12.64
CA VAL A 21 1.75 0.47 12.33
C VAL A 21 2.50 -0.69 12.96
N ARG A 22 1.81 -1.49 13.76
CA ARG A 22 2.32 -2.76 14.28
C ARG A 22 1.82 -3.91 13.41
N LEU A 23 2.76 -4.71 12.94
CA LEU A 23 2.52 -5.85 12.07
C LEU A 23 2.26 -7.13 12.90
N PRO A 24 1.59 -8.14 12.33
CA PRO A 24 1.22 -9.36 13.06
C PRO A 24 2.41 -10.16 13.62
N GLY A 25 3.56 -10.13 12.94
CA GLY A 25 4.80 -10.77 13.37
C GLY A 25 5.58 -9.98 14.43
N GLY A 26 5.09 -8.81 14.81
CA GLY A 26 5.70 -7.95 15.83
C GLY A 26 6.56 -6.81 15.26
N GLY A 27 6.80 -6.79 13.94
CA GLY A 27 7.45 -5.68 13.25
C GLY A 27 6.70 -4.36 13.41
N GLN A 28 7.42 -3.25 13.31
CA GLN A 28 6.84 -1.92 13.49
C GLN A 28 7.29 -0.96 12.40
N VAL A 29 6.32 -0.44 11.66
CA VAL A 29 6.53 0.56 10.60
C VAL A 29 6.10 1.91 11.14
N ASN A 30 7.06 2.77 11.44
CA ASN A 30 6.82 4.07 12.07
C ASN A 30 7.67 5.16 11.42
N LYS A 31 7.55 6.38 11.95
CA LYS A 31 8.31 7.54 11.49
C LYS A 31 9.82 7.32 11.56
N ASP A 32 10.32 6.70 12.61
CA ASP A 32 11.77 6.51 12.83
C ASP A 32 12.36 5.59 11.77
N LEU A 33 11.71 4.44 11.51
CA LEU A 33 12.09 3.56 10.41
C LEU A 33 12.13 4.30 9.07
N MET A 34 11.12 5.14 8.80
CA MET A 34 11.07 5.91 7.56
C MET A 34 12.16 6.98 7.48
N MET A 35 12.60 7.53 8.62
CA MET A 35 13.76 8.43 8.69
C MET A 35 15.08 7.70 8.45
N ASP A 36 15.22 6.47 8.93
CA ASP A 36 16.43 5.66 8.72
C ASP A 36 16.64 5.37 7.22
N VAL A 37 15.57 5.01 6.50
CA VAL A 37 15.64 4.76 5.05
C VAL A 37 15.99 6.00 4.24
N LEU A 38 15.59 7.18 4.72
CA LEU A 38 15.96 8.46 4.11
C LEU A 38 17.45 8.76 4.19
N GLY A 39 18.15 8.27 5.22
CA GLY A 39 19.60 8.39 5.32
C GLY A 39 20.35 7.56 4.28
N ILE A 40 19.68 6.58 3.68
CA ILE A 40 20.22 5.62 2.73
C ILE A 40 19.90 6.03 1.28
N ASP A 41 18.69 6.53 1.01
CA ASP A 41 18.21 6.84 -0.34
C ASP A 41 18.69 8.23 -0.82
N GLY A 42 19.96 8.29 -1.24
CA GLY A 42 20.70 9.48 -1.67
C GLY A 42 19.91 10.51 -2.50
N ASP A 43 19.25 11.43 -1.81
CA ASP A 43 18.47 12.59 -2.28
C ASP A 43 17.13 12.33 -3.01
N LYS A 44 16.67 11.09 -3.18
CA LYS A 44 15.38 10.82 -3.85
C LYS A 44 14.16 11.09 -2.97
N LEU A 45 14.31 10.85 -1.67
CA LEU A 45 13.32 11.15 -0.66
C LEU A 45 13.78 12.38 0.12
N GLY A 46 12.84 13.26 0.46
CA GLY A 46 13.12 14.46 1.23
C GLY A 46 12.41 14.45 2.58
N VAL A 47 13.13 14.70 3.66
CA VAL A 47 12.59 14.74 5.04
C VAL A 47 11.36 15.65 5.13
N LYS A 48 11.45 16.89 4.61
CA LYS A 48 10.34 17.86 4.62
C LYS A 48 9.14 17.45 3.77
N SER A 49 9.37 16.75 2.67
CA SER A 49 8.32 16.41 1.70
C SER A 49 7.66 15.06 1.97
N HIS A 50 8.35 14.13 2.64
CA HIS A 50 7.90 12.76 2.85
C HIS A 50 7.58 12.43 4.31
N ILE A 51 8.36 12.97 5.27
CA ILE A 51 8.24 12.65 6.72
C ILE A 51 7.62 13.77 7.53
N GLU A 52 8.17 14.98 7.46
CA GLU A 52 7.68 16.12 8.24
C GLU A 52 6.50 16.83 7.56
N VAL A 53 5.61 16.03 6.97
CA VAL A 53 4.47 16.54 6.21
C VAL A 53 3.42 17.17 7.13
N LYS A 54 3.14 18.46 6.88
CA LYS A 54 2.15 19.26 7.62
C LYS A 54 1.17 19.95 6.66
N GLY A 55 -0.04 20.20 7.14
CA GLY A 55 -1.07 20.93 6.41
C GLY A 55 -1.31 20.39 4.99
N GLN A 56 -1.27 21.27 4.00
CA GLN A 56 -1.53 20.93 2.59
C GLN A 56 -0.55 19.89 2.01
N ALA A 57 0.66 19.75 2.56
CA ALA A 57 1.60 18.73 2.10
C ALA A 57 1.07 17.29 2.33
N ARG A 58 0.19 17.10 3.32
CA ARG A 58 -0.45 15.80 3.58
C ARG A 58 -1.42 15.36 2.49
N GLN A 59 -1.90 16.32 1.68
CA GLN A 59 -2.82 16.04 0.58
C GLN A 59 -2.14 15.55 -0.69
N LYS A 60 -0.80 15.63 -0.78
CA LYS A 60 -0.04 15.18 -1.94
C LYS A 60 0.09 13.66 -1.93
N VAL A 61 -0.39 13.03 -2.99
CA VAL A 61 -0.32 11.56 -3.19
C VAL A 61 1.10 11.13 -3.54
N ARG A 62 1.78 11.88 -4.41
CA ARG A 62 3.13 11.53 -4.89
C ARG A 62 4.12 11.24 -3.76
N PRO A 63 4.28 12.09 -2.72
CA PRO A 63 5.18 11.76 -1.61
C PRO A 63 4.77 10.50 -0.82
N ALA A 64 3.46 10.21 -0.70
CA ALA A 64 3.01 8.98 -0.05
C ALA A 64 3.38 7.75 -0.88
N ALA A 65 3.17 7.80 -2.20
CA ALA A 65 3.56 6.73 -3.11
C ALA A 65 5.08 6.53 -3.20
N GLN A 66 5.87 7.61 -3.17
CA GLN A 66 7.33 7.51 -3.16
C GLN A 66 7.86 6.89 -1.86
N LEU A 67 7.29 7.30 -0.71
CA LEU A 67 7.69 6.76 0.60
C LEU A 67 7.30 5.28 0.75
N LEU A 68 6.18 4.86 0.18
CA LEU A 68 5.69 3.48 0.25
C LEU A 68 5.97 2.68 -1.04
N SER A 69 7.12 2.92 -1.67
CA SER A 69 7.47 2.32 -2.97
C SER A 69 8.30 1.03 -2.83
N SER A 70 8.28 0.20 -3.88
CA SER A 70 9.12 -1.00 -3.97
C SER A 70 10.63 -0.71 -3.86
N SER A 71 11.10 0.45 -4.31
CA SER A 71 12.50 0.85 -4.12
C SER A 71 12.84 1.12 -2.66
N VAL A 72 11.90 1.68 -1.88
CA VAL A 72 12.08 1.88 -0.43
C VAL A 72 12.09 0.54 0.30
N ALA A 73 11.19 -0.38 -0.06
CA ALA A 73 11.22 -1.74 0.48
C ALA A 73 12.54 -2.46 0.18
N THR A 74 13.06 -2.30 -1.04
CA THR A 74 14.35 -2.89 -1.43
C THR A 74 15.52 -2.28 -0.64
N ALA A 75 15.50 -0.97 -0.40
CA ALA A 75 16.49 -0.32 0.47
C ALA A 75 16.39 -0.85 1.91
N LEU A 76 15.18 -1.00 2.47
CA LEU A 76 14.98 -1.61 3.78
C LEU A 76 15.58 -3.01 3.86
N GLU A 77 15.27 -3.90 2.91
CA GLU A 77 15.83 -5.26 2.88
C GLU A 77 17.36 -5.29 2.80
N MET A 78 17.96 -4.38 2.02
CA MET A 78 19.40 -4.34 1.81
C MET A 78 20.18 -3.84 3.04
N PHE A 79 19.67 -2.79 3.69
CA PHE A 79 20.39 -2.09 4.75
C PHE A 79 19.93 -2.49 6.16
N HIS A 80 18.73 -3.06 6.28
CA HIS A 80 18.13 -3.57 7.50
C HIS A 80 17.54 -4.98 7.28
N PRO A 81 18.39 -6.00 7.02
CA PRO A 81 17.92 -7.36 6.75
C PRO A 81 17.09 -7.96 7.91
N GLU A 82 17.27 -7.47 9.13
CA GLU A 82 16.45 -7.81 10.31
C GLU A 82 15.03 -7.24 10.26
N LYS A 83 14.78 -6.25 9.37
CA LYS A 83 13.50 -5.55 9.17
C LYS A 83 12.73 -6.07 7.95
N LYS A 84 12.87 -7.36 7.68
CA LYS A 84 12.23 -8.03 6.53
C LYS A 84 10.71 -7.86 6.53
N GLU A 85 10.06 -8.00 7.67
CA GLU A 85 8.59 -7.88 7.77
C GLU A 85 8.12 -6.46 7.40
N GLU A 86 8.82 -5.44 7.87
CA GLU A 86 8.54 -4.04 7.55
C GLU A 86 8.78 -3.72 6.07
N ALA A 87 9.81 -4.30 5.46
CA ALA A 87 10.07 -4.16 4.03
C ALA A 87 9.00 -4.85 3.19
N ASP A 88 8.60 -6.08 3.55
CA ASP A 88 7.53 -6.83 2.90
C ASP A 88 6.19 -6.06 3.00
N PHE A 89 5.91 -5.42 4.14
CA PHE A 89 4.76 -4.51 4.29
C PHE A 89 4.82 -3.33 3.31
N VAL A 90 5.94 -2.62 3.22
CA VAL A 90 6.09 -1.48 2.29
C VAL A 90 5.91 -1.92 0.84
N ARG A 91 6.48 -3.07 0.47
CA ARG A 91 6.34 -3.66 -0.86
C ARG A 91 4.90 -4.02 -1.19
N LEU A 92 4.16 -4.55 -0.22
CA LEU A 92 2.75 -4.88 -0.40
C LEU A 92 1.88 -3.62 -0.53
N CYS A 93 2.24 -2.53 0.16
CA CYS A 93 1.60 -1.22 -0.02
C CYS A 93 1.77 -0.66 -1.45
N ASP A 94 2.98 -0.73 -2.03
CA ASP A 94 3.23 -0.36 -3.45
C ASP A 94 2.39 -1.24 -4.38
N SER A 95 2.40 -2.55 -4.13
CA SER A 95 1.73 -3.55 -4.96
C SER A 95 0.22 -3.37 -4.98
N VAL A 96 -0.42 -3.22 -3.81
CA VAL A 96 -1.86 -3.02 -3.74
C VAL A 96 -2.26 -1.67 -4.34
N PHE A 97 -1.44 -0.63 -4.17
CA PHE A 97 -1.70 0.66 -4.78
C PHE A 97 -1.61 0.59 -6.31
N ASP A 98 -0.63 -0.14 -6.85
CA ASP A 98 -0.50 -0.38 -8.27
C ASP A 98 -1.72 -1.12 -8.84
N VAL A 99 -2.24 -2.13 -8.13
CA VAL A 99 -3.46 -2.86 -8.52
C VAL A 99 -4.70 -1.96 -8.48
N LEU A 100 -4.90 -1.23 -7.39
CA LEU A 100 -6.10 -0.39 -7.20
C LEU A 100 -6.09 0.89 -8.05
N ASN A 101 -4.93 1.30 -8.56
CA ASN A 101 -4.74 2.53 -9.34
C ASN A 101 -4.12 2.23 -10.72
N GLY A 102 -4.33 1.04 -11.25
CA GLY A 102 -3.92 0.64 -12.60
C GLY A 102 -4.85 1.20 -13.67
N HIS A 103 -4.27 1.72 -14.77
CA HIS A 103 -5.03 2.42 -15.82
C HIS A 103 -4.70 1.95 -17.25
N SER A 104 -3.64 1.16 -17.45
CA SER A 104 -3.12 0.83 -18.78
C SER A 104 -2.92 -0.66 -18.97
N PRO A 105 -3.60 -1.31 -19.94
CA PRO A 105 -3.37 -2.73 -20.27
C PRO A 105 -1.92 -3.05 -20.63
N GLY A 106 -1.17 -2.07 -21.16
CA GLY A 106 0.23 -2.20 -21.57
C GLY A 106 1.23 -1.64 -20.59
N ASP A 107 0.87 -1.44 -19.31
CA ASP A 107 1.79 -0.85 -18.32
C ASP A 107 3.07 -1.70 -18.16
N ALA A 108 4.20 -1.03 -17.97
CA ALA A 108 5.48 -1.68 -17.71
C ALA A 108 5.44 -2.48 -16.40
N LYS A 109 4.68 -2.02 -15.40
CA LYS A 109 4.40 -2.76 -14.17
C LYS A 109 3.20 -3.69 -14.38
N PRO A 110 3.36 -5.03 -14.31
CA PRO A 110 2.25 -5.96 -14.53
C PRO A 110 1.06 -5.74 -13.59
N LEU A 111 1.31 -5.37 -12.33
CA LEU A 111 0.25 -5.10 -11.34
C LEU A 111 -0.61 -3.87 -11.66
N LYS A 112 -0.12 -2.94 -12.50
CA LYS A 112 -0.88 -1.77 -12.96
C LYS A 112 -1.73 -2.03 -14.19
N ARG A 113 -1.59 -3.22 -14.79
CA ARG A 113 -2.42 -3.62 -15.90
C ARG A 113 -3.82 -3.91 -15.38
N GLY A 114 -4.82 -3.61 -16.20
CA GLY A 114 -6.22 -3.89 -15.85
C GLY A 114 -6.38 -5.35 -15.45
N LEU A 115 -7.25 -5.61 -14.47
CA LEU A 115 -7.64 -6.95 -14.09
C LEU A 115 -8.37 -7.60 -15.28
N GLY A 116 -7.76 -8.61 -15.92
CA GLY A 116 -8.34 -9.43 -16.98
C GLY A 116 -7.95 -10.92 -16.91
N HIS A 117 -7.63 -11.52 -18.06
CA HIS A 117 -7.48 -12.97 -18.18
C HIS A 117 -6.23 -13.49 -17.44
N ALA A 118 -6.45 -14.32 -16.40
CA ALA A 118 -5.43 -14.96 -15.55
C ALA A 118 -4.65 -14.05 -14.56
N ASP A 119 -5.33 -13.11 -13.89
CA ASP A 119 -4.77 -12.22 -12.85
C ASP A 119 -4.45 -12.87 -11.49
N PHE A 120 -3.86 -14.07 -11.49
CA PHE A 120 -3.44 -14.69 -10.22
C PHE A 120 -2.59 -13.74 -9.35
N PRO A 121 -1.64 -12.96 -9.91
CA PRO A 121 -0.82 -12.04 -9.11
C PRO A 121 -1.60 -10.89 -8.46
N GLN A 122 -2.49 -10.20 -9.21
CA GLN A 122 -3.24 -9.07 -8.65
C GLN A 122 -4.25 -9.54 -7.60
N LEU A 123 -4.97 -10.63 -7.85
CA LEU A 123 -5.90 -11.19 -6.88
C LEU A 123 -5.19 -11.70 -5.61
N GLN A 124 -3.99 -12.25 -5.77
CA GLN A 124 -3.15 -12.65 -4.64
C GLN A 124 -2.71 -11.43 -3.82
N VAL A 125 -2.20 -10.38 -4.45
CA VAL A 125 -1.83 -9.11 -3.77
C VAL A 125 -3.02 -8.54 -3.00
N LEU A 126 -4.21 -8.54 -3.60
CA LEU A 126 -5.43 -8.07 -2.94
C LEU A 126 -5.80 -8.94 -1.72
N ALA A 127 -5.66 -10.26 -1.82
CA ALA A 127 -5.95 -11.18 -0.71
C ALA A 127 -4.95 -11.05 0.44
N GLU A 128 -3.66 -10.94 0.13
CA GLU A 128 -2.60 -10.74 1.12
C GLU A 128 -2.77 -9.40 1.85
N PHE A 129 -3.05 -8.32 1.11
CA PHE A 129 -3.24 -7.00 1.73
C PHE A 129 -4.54 -6.92 2.54
N ASP A 130 -5.59 -7.64 2.13
CA ASP A 130 -6.83 -7.77 2.91
C ASP A 130 -6.56 -8.42 4.27
N GLN A 131 -5.87 -9.56 4.30
CA GLN A 131 -5.50 -10.24 5.55
C GLN A 131 -4.61 -9.38 6.44
N LEU A 132 -3.61 -8.70 5.86
CA LEU A 132 -2.73 -7.81 6.59
C LEU A 132 -3.50 -6.62 7.18
N THR A 133 -4.42 -6.03 6.42
CA THR A 133 -5.22 -4.88 6.86
C THR A 133 -6.12 -5.23 8.04
N GLN A 134 -6.64 -6.46 8.10
CA GLN A 134 -7.46 -6.96 9.21
C GLN A 134 -6.66 -7.23 10.48
N THR A 135 -5.36 -7.52 10.35
CA THR A 135 -4.53 -8.01 11.46
C THR A 135 -3.53 -6.96 11.97
N MET A 136 -3.18 -5.96 11.17
CA MET A 136 -2.33 -4.85 11.58
C MET A 136 -3.03 -3.91 12.56
N GLN A 137 -2.24 -3.31 13.46
CA GLN A 137 -2.73 -2.35 14.46
C GLN A 137 -2.13 -0.96 14.20
N ILE A 138 -2.95 0.08 14.37
CA ILE A 138 -2.53 1.48 14.20
C ILE A 138 -2.33 2.11 15.57
N GLY A 139 -1.09 2.47 15.90
CA GLY A 139 -0.69 2.87 17.24
C GLY A 139 -1.06 1.79 18.27
N THR A 140 -1.97 2.12 19.18
CA THR A 140 -2.50 1.21 20.22
C THR A 140 -3.95 0.77 19.98
N ARG A 141 -4.53 1.12 18.81
CA ARG A 141 -5.94 0.85 18.52
C ARG A 141 -6.16 -0.59 18.11
N THR A 142 -7.23 -1.17 18.65
CA THR A 142 -7.69 -2.54 18.34
C THR A 142 -8.82 -2.58 17.32
N ALA A 143 -9.53 -1.46 17.14
CA ALA A 143 -10.60 -1.34 16.16
C ALA A 143 -10.07 -0.83 14.81
N LEU A 144 -10.67 -1.32 13.72
CA LEU A 144 -10.36 -0.85 12.37
C LEU A 144 -10.73 0.62 12.20
N LEU A 145 -9.81 1.39 11.64
CA LEU A 145 -10.03 2.78 11.26
C LEU A 145 -10.75 2.88 9.90
N PRO A 146 -11.42 4.01 9.60
CA PRO A 146 -12.16 4.17 8.34
C PRO A 146 -11.34 3.92 7.07
N PHE A 147 -10.05 4.25 7.07
CA PHE A 147 -9.19 3.99 5.90
C PHE A 147 -8.92 2.49 5.70
N GLN A 148 -8.77 1.71 6.79
CA GLN A 148 -8.65 0.26 6.72
C GLN A 148 -9.93 -0.34 6.15
N GLN A 149 -11.09 0.12 6.64
CA GLN A 149 -12.39 -0.29 6.10
C GLN A 149 -12.54 0.09 4.61
N GLY A 150 -12.03 1.26 4.21
CA GLY A 150 -12.02 1.70 2.81
C GLY A 150 -11.21 0.77 1.90
N PHE A 151 -10.04 0.30 2.36
CA PHE A 151 -9.26 -0.71 1.64
C PHE A 151 -10.03 -2.04 1.53
N LEU A 152 -10.51 -2.59 2.65
CA LEU A 152 -11.24 -3.86 2.68
C LEU A 152 -12.49 -3.82 1.77
N MET A 153 -13.24 -2.74 1.83
CA MET A 153 -14.43 -2.55 0.98
C MET A 153 -14.08 -2.48 -0.50
N SER A 154 -13.01 -1.77 -0.86
CA SER A 154 -12.56 -1.64 -2.25
C SER A 154 -12.08 -2.98 -2.79
N ILE A 155 -11.28 -3.71 -2.01
CA ILE A 155 -10.79 -5.06 -2.36
C ILE A 155 -11.95 -6.01 -2.59
N LYS A 156 -12.88 -6.09 -1.63
CA LYS A 156 -14.08 -6.91 -1.76
C LYS A 156 -14.90 -6.54 -3.00
N SER A 157 -15.14 -5.25 -3.21
CA SER A 157 -15.92 -4.76 -4.35
C SER A 157 -15.27 -5.08 -5.70
N ILE A 158 -13.93 -5.00 -5.81
CA ILE A 158 -13.23 -5.38 -7.05
C ILE A 158 -13.40 -6.87 -7.32
N ARG A 159 -13.20 -7.71 -6.31
CA ARG A 159 -13.30 -9.17 -6.46
C ARG A 159 -14.70 -9.59 -6.90
N GLU A 160 -15.73 -9.08 -6.24
CA GLU A 160 -17.13 -9.35 -6.59
C GLU A 160 -17.50 -8.81 -7.98
N LEU A 161 -17.01 -7.61 -8.34
CA LEU A 161 -17.23 -7.05 -9.67
C LEU A 161 -16.58 -7.91 -10.76
N MET A 162 -15.37 -8.43 -10.53
CA MET A 162 -14.70 -9.31 -11.48
C MET A 162 -15.44 -10.63 -11.67
N GLU A 163 -15.95 -11.22 -10.59
CA GLU A 163 -16.77 -12.44 -10.65
C GLU A 163 -18.07 -12.20 -11.43
N ASP A 164 -18.79 -11.11 -11.14
CA ASP A 164 -20.01 -10.74 -11.85
C ASP A 164 -19.75 -10.42 -13.32
N ALA A 165 -18.67 -9.70 -13.64
CA ALA A 165 -18.28 -9.39 -15.01
C ALA A 165 -17.96 -10.65 -15.81
N LYS A 166 -17.19 -11.59 -15.24
CA LYS A 166 -16.90 -12.89 -15.87
C LYS A 166 -18.16 -13.71 -16.09
N ALA A 167 -19.08 -13.71 -15.13
CA ALA A 167 -20.35 -14.42 -15.24
C ALA A 167 -21.26 -13.85 -16.34
N ARG A 168 -21.27 -12.53 -16.53
CA ARG A 168 -22.16 -11.83 -17.49
C ARG A 168 -21.59 -11.67 -18.89
N PHE A 169 -20.31 -11.38 -18.99
CA PHE A 169 -19.66 -10.98 -20.25
C PHE A 169 -18.66 -12.03 -20.76
N GLY A 170 -18.43 -13.09 -19.98
CA GLY A 170 -17.56 -14.20 -20.34
C GLY A 170 -16.14 -14.05 -19.80
N PRO A 171 -15.32 -15.10 -19.94
CA PRO A 171 -14.03 -15.19 -19.26
C PRO A 171 -12.96 -14.25 -19.81
N GLY A 172 -13.15 -13.65 -21.00
CA GLY A 172 -12.25 -12.66 -21.60
C GLY A 172 -12.37 -11.24 -21.02
N THR A 173 -13.22 -11.06 -20.01
CA THR A 173 -13.43 -9.84 -19.22
C THR A 173 -12.71 -9.98 -17.88
#